data_AF-A0AAQ2BJS5-F1
#
_entry.id   AF-A0AAQ2BJS5-F1
#
_cell.length_a   1.000
_cell.length_b   1.000
_cell.length_c   1.000
_cell.angle_alpha   90.00
_cell.angle_beta   90.00
_cell.angle_gamma   90.00
#
_symmetry.space_group_name_H-M   'P 1'
#
loop_
_entity.id
_entity.type
_entity.pdbx_description
1 polymer ?
#
loop_
_entity_poly.entity_id
_entity_poly.type
_entity_poly.pdbx_seq_one_letter_code
_entity_poly.pdbx_strand_id
1 'polypeptide(L)' 'MCLEKGIYTPATVIDHIKPVENGQADPLFWVESNHQSLCRDCHSYKTRVIDQRGFGAKK' A
#
# COMPACT_ATOMS: atom_id res chain seq x y z
N MET A 1 -0.34 -8.45 2.01
CA MET A 1 0.54 -9.30 2.85
C MET A 1 -0.24 -10.28 3.75
N CYS A 2 -1.30 -10.93 3.24
CA CYS A 2 -1.96 -12.04 3.96
C CYS A 2 -1.55 -13.38 3.32
N LEU A 3 -1.64 -13.47 1.99
CA LEU A 3 -1.30 -14.67 1.22
C LEU A 3 0.13 -15.14 1.44
N GLU A 4 1.10 -14.23 1.52
CA GLU A 4 2.51 -14.53 1.82
C GLU A 4 2.70 -15.20 3.20
N LYS A 5 1.74 -15.02 4.10
CA LYS A 5 1.70 -15.64 5.44
C LYS A 5 0.81 -16.89 5.47
N GLY A 6 0.27 -17.34 4.33
CA GLY A 6 -0.69 -18.44 4.24
C GLY A 6 -2.09 -18.09 4.78
N ILE A 7 -2.39 -16.79 4.98
CA ILE A 7 -3.67 -16.32 5.51
C ILE A 7 -4.54 -15.84 4.36
N TYR A 8 -5.78 -16.31 4.31
CA TYR A 8 -6.78 -15.85 3.35
C TYR A 8 -7.70 -14.84 4.01
N THR A 9 -7.69 -13.61 3.51
CA THR A 9 -8.56 -12.54 3.97
C THR A 9 -8.99 -11.68 2.79
N PRO A 10 -10.25 -11.23 2.71
CA PRO A 10 -10.70 -10.38 1.63
C PRO A 10 -9.90 -9.08 1.56
N ALA A 11 -9.52 -8.68 0.34
CA ALA A 11 -8.99 -7.35 0.11
C ALA A 11 -10.11 -6.31 0.20
N THR A 12 -9.81 -5.18 0.81
CA THR A 12 -10.76 -4.06 0.99
C THR A 12 -10.24 -2.77 0.38
N VAL A 13 -8.96 -2.73 0.00
CA VAL A 13 -8.30 -1.59 -0.62
C VAL A 13 -7.34 -2.06 -1.72
N ILE A 14 -7.18 -1.21 -2.72
CA ILE A 14 -6.08 -1.31 -3.69
C ILE A 14 -5.05 -0.26 -3.27
N ASP A 15 -3.80 -0.67 -3.16
CA ASP A 15 -2.68 0.17 -2.72
C ASP A 15 -1.52 0.11 -3.72
N HIS A 16 -0.67 1.13 -3.72
CA HIS A 16 0.53 1.18 -4.53
C HIS A 16 1.68 0.41 -3.86
N ILE A 17 2.35 -0.49 -4.58
CA ILE A 17 3.51 -1.26 -4.11
C ILE A 17 4.68 -0.33 -3.84
N LYS A 18 5.09 0.43 -4.86
CA LYS A 18 6.00 1.56 -4.72
C LYS A 18 5.20 2.79 -4.34
N PRO A 19 5.58 3.52 -3.28
CA PRO A 19 4.88 4.72 -2.90
C PRO A 19 4.81 5.72 -4.06
N VAL A 20 3.65 6.34 -4.22
CA VAL A 20 3.41 7.40 -5.19
C VAL A 20 3.54 8.77 -4.49
N GLU A 21 4.07 9.76 -5.20
CA GLU A 21 4.17 11.15 -4.75
C GLU A 21 3.36 12.08 -5.67
N ASN A 22 2.77 13.15 -5.14
CA ASN A 22 1.98 14.10 -5.95
C ASN A 22 0.78 13.49 -6.71
N GLY A 23 0.29 12.32 -6.26
CA GLY A 23 -0.95 11.72 -6.78
C GLY A 23 -0.86 11.33 -8.25
N GLN A 24 -1.90 11.67 -9.04
CA GLN A 24 -2.02 11.26 -10.45
C GLN A 24 -0.91 11.78 -11.36
N ALA A 25 -0.14 12.79 -10.92
CA ALA A 25 0.99 13.32 -11.67
C ALA A 25 2.22 12.41 -11.60
N ASP A 26 2.28 11.47 -10.67
CA ASP A 26 3.33 10.46 -10.62
C ASP A 26 3.16 9.48 -11.78
N PRO A 27 4.20 9.22 -12.59
CA PRO A 27 4.14 8.17 -13.59
C PRO A 27 3.81 6.79 -12.99
N LEU A 28 4.09 6.55 -11.71
CA LEU A 28 3.78 5.30 -11.02
C LEU A 28 2.31 5.17 -10.58
N PHE A 29 1.51 6.24 -10.64
CA PHE A 29 0.14 6.23 -10.13
C PHE A 29 -0.75 5.25 -10.88
N TRP A 30 -0.62 5.18 -12.21
CA TRP A 30 -1.48 4.36 -13.07
C TRP A 30 -0.83 3.05 -13.53
N VAL A 31 0.39 2.75 -13.09
CA VAL A 31 1.08 1.51 -13.46
C VAL A 31 0.37 0.33 -12.80
N GLU A 32 -0.27 -0.51 -13.62
CA GLU A 32 -1.04 -1.66 -13.11
C GLU A 32 -0.20 -2.60 -12.25
N SER A 33 1.04 -2.89 -12.67
CA SER A 33 1.98 -3.71 -11.92
C SER A 33 2.47 -3.07 -10.63
N ASN A 34 2.12 -1.80 -10.39
CA ASN A 34 2.36 -1.11 -9.13
C ASN A 34 1.16 -1.18 -8.18
N HIS A 35 0.04 -1.81 -8.55
CA HIS A 35 -1.10 -1.98 -7.67
C HIS A 35 -1.09 -3.35 -6.98
N GLN A 36 -1.50 -3.39 -5.72
CA GLN A 36 -1.71 -4.61 -4.95
C GLN A 36 -3.00 -4.55 -4.14
N SER A 37 -3.70 -5.68 -4.07
CA SER A 37 -4.90 -5.85 -3.25
C SER A 37 -4.51 -6.17 -1.80
N LEU A 38 -4.97 -5.35 -0.85
CA LEU A 38 -4.68 -5.52 0.58
C LEU A 38 -5.95 -5.49 1.42
N CYS A 39 -5.91 -6.20 2.56
CA CYS A 39 -6.85 -5.94 3.64
C CYS A 39 -6.46 -4.67 4.40
N ARG A 40 -7.40 -4.13 5.18
CA ARG A 40 -7.21 -2.89 5.94
C ARG A 40 -6.00 -2.95 6.89
N ASP A 41 -5.77 -4.08 7.55
CA ASP A 41 -4.69 -4.21 8.53
C ASP A 41 -3.32 -4.26 7.85
N CYS A 42 -3.19 -5.03 6.76
CA CYS A 42 -1.96 -5.06 5.96
C CYS A 42 -1.66 -3.69 5.36
N HIS A 43 -2.67 -2.98 4.85
CA HIS A 43 -2.50 -1.63 4.34
C HIS A 43 -2.01 -0.67 5.43
N SER A 44 -2.64 -0.69 6.61
CA SER A 44 -2.24 0.17 7.74
C SER A 44 -0.82 -0.12 8.21
N TYR A 45 -0.43 -1.39 8.26
CA TYR A 45 0.94 -1.82 8.56
C TYR A 45 1.93 -1.31 7.50
N LYS A 46 1.64 -1.50 6.21
CA LYS A 46 2.48 -1.02 5.12
C LYS A 46 2.71 0.48 5.21
N THR A 47 1.65 1.28 5.33
CA THR A 47 1.76 2.74 5.41
C THR A 47 2.68 3.19 6.56
N ARG A 48 2.54 2.58 7.75
CA ARG A 48 3.25 3.04 8.96
C ARG A 48 4.66 2.48 9.09
N VAL A 49 4.86 1.21 8.75
CA VAL A 49 6.11 0.48 9.05
C VAL A 49 7.02 0.41 7.83
N ILE A 50 6.45 0.15 6.65
CA ILE A 50 7.21 -0.01 5.40
C ILE A 50 7.42 1.34 4.74
N ASP A 51 6.33 2.04 4.44
CA ASP A 51 6.39 3.33 3.75
C ASP A 51 6.84 4.46 4.68
N GLN A 52 6.69 4.28 6.01
CA GLN A 52 6.97 5.28 7.04
C GLN A 52 6.26 6.62 6.75
N ARG A 53 5.01 6.55 6.28
CA ARG A 53 4.16 7.68 5.93
C ARG A 53 2.93 7.76 6.82
N GLY A 54 2.12 8.79 6.59
CA GLY A 54 0.85 9.02 7.28
C GLY A 54 0.98 9.99 8.46
N PHE A 55 -0.16 10.24 9.11
CA PHE A 55 -0.23 11.23 10.18
C PHE A 55 0.72 10.89 11.33
N GLY A 56 1.64 11.81 11.62
CA GLY A 56 2.64 11.68 12.69
C GLY A 56 3.95 11.00 12.28
N ALA A 57 4.13 10.60 11.02
CA ALA A 57 5.41 10.12 10.54
C ALA A 57 6.45 11.26 10.49
N LYS A 58 7.66 11.01 10.98
CA LYS A 58 8.79 11.94 10.86
C LYS A 58 9.36 11.79 9.45
N LYS A 59 9.42 12.92 8.71
CA LYS A 59 10.07 12.98 7.41
C LYS A 59 11.59 12.85 7.54
#